data_AF-A0AAW0JDM6-F1
#
_entry.id   AF-A0AAW0JDM6-F1
#
_cell.length_a   1.000
_cell.length_b   1.000
_cell.length_c   1.000
_cell.angle_alpha   90.00
_cell.angle_beta   90.00
_cell.angle_gamma   90.00
#
_symmetry.space_group_name_H-M   'P 1'
#
loop_
_entity.id
_entity.type
_entity.pdbx_description
1 polymer ?
#
loop_
_entity_poly.entity_id
_entity_poly.type
_entity_poly.pdbx_seq_one_letter_code
_entity_poly.pdbx_strand_id
1 'polypeptide(L)' 'MEAALALEKNLNQALLDLHSLGSARTDPHLCDFLENHFLDEEVKVIKKMGNHLTNLRRLTSGPQASLGEYLFERLTLKHD' A
#
# COMPACT_ATOMS: atom_id res chain seq x y z
N MET A 1 -2.07 10.91 -2.04
CA MET A 1 -1.75 9.56 -1.51
C MET A 1 -2.98 8.77 -1.09
N GLU A 2 -4.06 9.39 -0.59
CA GLU A 2 -5.28 8.65 -0.18
C GLU A 2 -5.89 7.82 -1.31
N ALA A 3 -6.03 8.41 -2.50
CA ALA A 3 -6.53 7.69 -3.69
C ALA A 3 -5.65 6.48 -4.07
N ALA A 4 -4.33 6.62 -3.95
CA ALA A 4 -3.39 5.54 -4.24
C ALA A 4 -3.51 4.42 -3.19
N LEU A 5 -3.57 4.74 -1.90
CA LEU A 5 -3.81 3.75 -0.85
C LEU A 5 -5.15 3.03 -1.01
N ALA A 6 -6.20 3.72 -1.46
CA ALA A 6 -7.48 3.08 -1.78
C ALA A 6 -7.35 2.12 -2.97
N LEU A 7 -6.58 2.50 -3.99
CA LEU A 7 -6.30 1.64 -5.14
C LEU A 7 -5.54 0.37 -4.72
N GLU A 8 -4.47 0.47 -3.93
CA GLU A 8 -3.71 -0.69 -3.45
C GLU A 8 -4.59 -1.63 -2.61
N LYS A 9 -5.43 -1.08 -1.72
CA LYS A 9 -6.38 -1.91 -0.95
C LYS A 9 -7.35 -2.67 -1.86
N ASN A 10 -7.85 -2.02 -2.91
CA ASN A 10 -8.75 -2.67 -3.87
C ASN A 10 -8.01 -3.74 -4.68
N LEU A 11 -6.76 -3.50 -5.06
CA LEU A 11 -5.92 -4.47 -5.77
C LEU A 11 -5.63 -5.70 -4.89
N ASN A 12 -5.22 -5.48 -3.64
CA ASN A 12 -5.02 -6.57 -2.67
C ASN A 12 -6.29 -7.38 -2.45
N GLN A 13 -7.47 -6.74 -2.38
CA GLN A 13 -8.74 -7.47 -2.27
C GLN A 13 -9.00 -8.34 -3.51
N ALA A 14 -8.78 -7.80 -4.72
CA ALA A 14 -8.93 -8.59 -5.94
C ALA A 14 -7.95 -9.78 -6.01
N LEU A 15 -6.73 -9.63 -5.49
CA LEU A 15 -5.75 -10.72 -5.38
C LEU A 15 -6.20 -11.80 -4.37
N LEU A 16 -6.76 -11.40 -3.23
CA LEU A 16 -7.32 -12.34 -2.25
C LEU A 16 -8.55 -13.09 -2.80
N ASP A 17 -9.40 -12.41 -3.57
CA ASP A 17 -10.55 -13.03 -4.22
C ASP A 17 -10.08 -14.05 -5.28
N LEU A 18 -9.05 -13.72 -6.05
CA LEU A 18 -8.43 -14.62 -7.03
C LEU A 18 -7.76 -15.82 -6.35
N HIS A 19 -7.06 -15.61 -5.24
CA HIS A 19 -6.47 -16.69 -4.44
C HIS A 19 -7.55 -17.63 -3.89
N SER A 20 -8.63 -17.07 -3.37
CA SER A 20 -9.79 -17.84 -2.89
C SER A 20 -10.43 -18.68 -4.00
N LEU A 21 -10.52 -18.12 -5.22
CA LEU A 21 -10.98 -18.86 -6.40
C LEU A 21 -10.02 -19.99 -6.77
N GLY A 22 -8.70 -19.74 -6.80
CA GLY A 22 -7.68 -20.76 -7.03
C GLY A 22 -7.78 -21.92 -6.03
N SER A 23 -7.93 -21.59 -4.75
CA SER A 23 -8.15 -22.56 -3.68
C SER A 23 -9.43 -23.38 -3.91
N ALA A 24 -10.54 -22.73 -4.26
CA ALA A 24 -11.82 -23.39 -4.56
C ALA A 24 -11.80 -24.23 -5.86
N ARG A 25 -10.81 -24.05 -6.71
CA ARG A 25 -10.57 -24.86 -7.91
C ARG A 25 -9.47 -25.90 -7.71
N THR A 26 -8.90 -25.99 -6.50
CA THR A 26 -7.78 -26.90 -6.18
C THR A 26 -6.58 -26.65 -7.10
N ASP A 27 -6.26 -25.37 -7.37
CA ASP A 27 -5.08 -24.96 -8.12
C ASP A 27 -4.00 -24.44 -7.14
N PRO A 28 -3.14 -25.33 -6.61
CA PRO A 28 -2.10 -24.95 -5.67
C PRO A 28 -1.01 -24.10 -6.32
N HIS A 29 -0.78 -24.23 -7.63
CA HIS A 29 0.25 -23.48 -8.33
C HIS A 29 -0.15 -22.00 -8.46
N LEU A 30 -1.42 -21.72 -8.78
CA LEU A 30 -1.93 -20.35 -8.78
C LEU A 30 -1.86 -19.72 -7.38
N CYS A 31 -2.24 -20.46 -6.33
CA CYS A 31 -2.21 -19.95 -4.96
C CYS A 31 -0.78 -19.58 -4.54
N ASP A 32 0.18 -20.49 -4.75
CA ASP A 32 1.60 -20.27 -4.44
C ASP A 32 2.17 -19.08 -5.22
N PHE A 33 1.81 -18.95 -6.50
CA PHE A 33 2.22 -17.81 -7.32
C PHE A 33 1.72 -16.47 -6.76
N LEU A 34 0.46 -16.40 -6.34
CA LEU A 34 -0.13 -15.18 -5.77
C LEU A 34 0.49 -14.84 -4.40
N GLU A 35 0.71 -15.84 -3.56
CA GLU A 35 1.34 -15.66 -2.24
C GLU A 35 2.78 -15.14 -2.36
N ASN A 36 3.60 -15.78 -3.19
CA ASN A 36 5.04 -15.49 -3.26
C ASN A 36 5.37 -14.21 -4.03
N HIS A 37 4.53 -13.79 -4.98
CA HIS A 37 4.86 -12.68 -5.87
C HIS A 37 4.03 -11.42 -5.67
N PHE A 38 2.84 -11.52 -5.07
CA PHE A 38 1.91 -10.38 -5.00
C PHE A 38 1.46 -10.08 -3.58
N LEU A 39 0.91 -11.06 -2.86
CA LEU A 39 0.23 -10.80 -1.58
C LEU A 39 1.19 -10.25 -0.49
N ASP A 40 2.42 -10.76 -0.39
CA ASP A 40 3.40 -10.22 0.57
C ASP A 40 3.83 -8.78 0.22
N GLU A 41 4.02 -8.50 -1.07
CA GLU A 41 4.41 -7.16 -1.53
C GLU A 41 3.28 -6.15 -1.38
N GLU A 42 2.03 -6.51 -1.68
CA GLU A 42 0.86 -5.66 -1.47
C GLU A 42 0.71 -5.22 -0.02
N VAL A 43 0.88 -6.14 0.93
CA VAL A 43 0.82 -5.82 2.37
C VAL A 43 1.91 -4.82 2.75
N LYS A 44 3.13 -4.98 2.22
CA LYS A 44 4.25 -4.04 2.45
C LYS A 44 3.94 -2.66 1.87
N VAL A 45 3.43 -2.59 0.64
CA VAL A 45 3.08 -1.33 -0.04
C VAL A 45 1.95 -0.61 0.69
N ILE A 46 0.86 -1.30 1.04
CA ILE A 46 -0.27 -0.74 1.79
C ILE A 46 0.20 -0.19 3.14
N LYS A 47 1.06 -0.91 3.84
CA LYS A 47 1.64 -0.45 5.11
C LYS A 47 2.51 0.79 4.92
N LYS A 48 3.40 0.80 3.93
CA LYS A 48 4.28 1.94 3.60
C LYS A 48 3.45 3.19 3.29
N MET A 49 2.43 3.05 2.44
CA MET A 49 1.50 4.12 2.11
C MET A 49 0.69 4.63 3.31
N GLY A 50 0.22 3.72 4.18
CA GLY A 50 -0.48 4.09 5.41
C GLY A 50 0.40 4.91 6.36
N ASN A 51 1.67 4.52 6.50
CA ASN A 51 2.66 5.25 7.28
C ASN A 51 2.93 6.64 6.70
N HIS A 52 3.12 6.73 5.39
CA HIS A 52 3.29 7.99 4.68
C HIS A 52 2.12 8.94 4.89
N LEU A 53 0.89 8.45 4.73
CA LEU A 53 -0.31 9.24 4.90
C LEU A 53 -0.43 9.78 6.34
N THR A 54 -0.13 8.93 7.33
CA THR A 54 -0.15 9.32 8.75
C THR A 54 0.90 10.39 9.05
N ASN A 55 2.12 10.22 8.54
CA ASN A 55 3.20 11.20 8.69
C ASN A 55 2.86 12.53 8.01
N LEU A 56 2.34 12.48 6.78
CA LEU A 56 1.94 13.67 6.03
C LEU A 56 0.85 14.43 6.79
N ARG A 57 -0.23 13.76 7.21
CA ARG A 57 -1.31 14.38 8.00
C ARG A 57 -0.78 15.04 9.26
N ARG A 58 0.14 14.39 9.98
CA ARG A 58 0.76 14.98 11.19
C ARG A 58 1.57 16.24 10.87
N LEU A 59 2.31 16.26 9.77
CA LEU A 59 3.11 17.42 9.35
C LEU A 59 2.26 18.57 8.80
N THR A 60 1.08 18.26 8.24
CA THR A 60 0.19 19.27 7.62
C THR A 60 -0.95 19.75 8.51
N SER A 61 -1.10 19.22 9.73
CA SER A 61 -2.18 19.61 10.67
C SER A 61 -1.99 21.00 11.31
N GLY A 62 -0.98 21.78 10.94
CA GLY A 62 -0.64 23.05 11.57
C GLY A 62 -0.55 24.24 10.60
N PRO A 63 -0.24 25.45 11.11
CA PRO A 63 -0.15 26.67 10.30
C PRO A 63 0.91 26.63 9.19
N GLN A 64 1.84 25.67 9.28
CA GLN A 64 2.98 25.49 8.37
C GLN A 64 2.80 24.26 7.48
N ALA A 65 1.57 24.00 7.01
CA ALA A 65 1.26 22.82 6.21
C ALA A 65 2.14 22.70 4.96
N SER A 66 2.39 23.81 4.26
CA SER A 66 3.26 23.85 3.07
C SER A 66 4.72 23.45 3.36
N LEU A 67 5.26 23.88 4.51
CA LEU A 67 6.58 23.43 4.96
C LEU A 67 6.57 21.94 5.32
N GLY A 68 5.48 21.46 5.93
CA GLY A 68 5.27 20.06 6.24
C GLY A 68 5.30 19.17 4.99
N GLU A 69 4.62 19.58 3.92
CA GLU A 69 4.65 18.90 2.62
C GLU A 69 6.06 18.90 2.00
N TYR A 70 6.73 20.06 1.99
CA TYR A 70 8.10 20.17 1.47
C TYR A 70 9.08 19.25 2.22
N LEU A 71 9.02 19.23 3.55
CA LEU A 71 9.88 18.37 4.37
C LEU A 71 9.57 16.88 4.15
N PHE A 72 8.28 16.53 4.01
CA PHE A 72 7.90 15.16 3.69
C PHE A 72 8.46 14.70 2.34
N GLU A 73 8.35 15.52 1.29
CA GLU A 73 8.93 15.23 -0.01
C GLU A 73 10.45 15.03 0.08
N ARG A 74 11.15 15.96 0.76
CA ARG A 74 12.62 15.96 0.79
C ARG A 74 13.23 14.90 1.68
N LEU A 75 12.62 14.60 2.82
CA LEU A 75 13.20 13.73 3.84
C LEU A 75 12.65 12.31 3.82
N THR A 76 11.47 12.10 3.22
CA THR A 76 10.85 10.77 3.09
C THR A 76 10.93 10.28 1.65
N LEU A 77 10.27 10.97 0.71
CA LEU A 77 10.11 10.44 -0.65
C LEU A 77 11.40 10.39 -1.48
N LYS A 78 12.37 11.30 -1.25
CA LYS A 78 13.67 11.30 -1.96
C LYS A 78 14.68 10.29 -1.41
N HIS A 79 14.39 9.64 -0.29
CA HIS A 79 15.27 8.70 0.39
C HIS A 79 14.66 7.29 0.51
N ASP A 80 13.48 7.09 -0.07
CA ASP A 80 12.80 5.81 -0.26
C ASP A 80 13.17 5.17 -1.61
#